data_AF-A0A9N9J8Q0-F1
#
_entry.id   AF-A0A9N9J8Q0-F1
#
_cell.length_a   1.000
_cell.length_b   1.000
_cell.length_c   1.000
_cell.angle_alpha   90.00
_cell.angle_beta   90.00
_cell.angle_gamma   90.00
#
_symmetry.space_group_name_H-M   'P 1'
#
loop_
_entity.id
_entity.type
_entity.pdbx_description
1 polymer ?
#
loop_
_entity_poly.entity_id
_entity_poly.type
_entity_poly.pdbx_seq_one_letter_code
_entity_poly.pdbx_strand_id
1 'polypeptide(L)'
;LVTGTTQTTAQLHPYKFTKTLIEVVKSRGAEVRIASAQGLEFDKYKVSGVRLSTNETIPTDIIIIAMGPWSGEVFHGLQKKKCNESSLPATANDYIPNPHCD
;
A
#
# COMPACT_ATOMS: atom_id res chain seq x y z
N LEU A 1 -2.98 1.51 32.54
CA LEU A 1 -2.86 2.91 32.10
C LEU A 1 -4.21 3.32 31.53
N VAL A 2 -4.91 4.30 32.12
CA VAL A 2 -6.14 4.88 31.55
C VAL A 2 -5.83 6.35 31.27
N THR A 3 -5.73 6.72 30.00
CA THR A 3 -5.41 8.08 29.55
C THR A 3 -6.68 8.78 29.08
N GLY A 4 -7.38 9.49 29.98
CA GLY A 4 -8.50 10.37 29.60
C GLY A 4 -9.55 10.56 30.70
N THR A 5 -10.20 11.74 30.72
CA THR A 5 -11.43 12.00 31.49
C THR A 5 -12.59 12.25 30.53
N THR A 6 -13.84 12.18 30.99
CA THR A 6 -15.01 12.49 30.15
C THR A 6 -15.04 13.94 29.65
N GLN A 7 -14.24 14.83 30.26
CA GLN A 7 -14.10 16.23 29.82
C GLN A 7 -13.15 16.39 28.63
N THR A 8 -12.17 15.49 28.47
CA THR A 8 -11.11 15.62 27.45
C THR A 8 -11.03 14.43 26.51
N THR A 9 -11.78 13.35 26.78
CA THR A 9 -11.76 12.11 26.02
C THR A 9 -13.16 11.54 25.92
N ALA A 10 -13.63 11.32 24.71
CA ALA A 10 -14.86 10.60 24.44
C ALA A 10 -14.54 9.22 23.88
N GLN A 11 -15.28 8.21 24.33
CA GLN A 11 -15.31 6.94 23.63
C GLN A 11 -16.29 7.06 22.47
N LEU A 12 -15.83 6.69 21.28
CA LEU A 12 -16.67 6.64 20.09
C LEU A 12 -17.14 5.21 19.87
N HIS A 13 -18.31 5.07 19.25
CA HIS A 13 -18.71 3.81 18.66
C HIS A 13 -18.00 3.67 17.30
N PRO A 14 -16.97 2.81 17.15
CA PRO A 14 -16.08 2.87 15.98
C PRO A 14 -16.83 2.66 14.66
N TYR A 15 -17.72 1.67 14.61
CA TYR A 15 -18.53 1.40 13.42
C TYR A 15 -19.38 2.60 13.00
N LYS A 16 -20.12 3.23 13.93
CA LYS A 16 -20.99 4.37 13.61
C LYS A 16 -20.17 5.57 13.13
N PHE A 17 -19.08 5.87 13.81
CA PHE A 17 -18.19 6.96 13.44
C PHE A 17 -17.64 6.80 12.01
N THR A 18 -17.04 5.65 11.69
CA THR A 18 -16.47 5.38 10.36
C THR A 18 -17.55 5.35 9.28
N LYS A 19 -18.71 4.74 9.55
CA LYS A 19 -19.82 4.68 8.61
C LYS A 19 -20.31 6.08 8.23
N THR A 20 -20.51 6.96 9.20
CA THR A 20 -20.93 8.34 8.95
C THR A 20 -19.90 9.13 8.14
N LEU A 21 -18.60 8.95 8.42
CA LEU A 21 -17.56 9.58 7.59
C LEU A 21 -17.61 9.10 6.13
N ILE A 22 -17.77 7.79 5.91
CA ILE A 22 -17.91 7.22 4.56
C ILE A 22 -19.13 7.81 3.84
N GLU A 23 -20.27 7.93 4.52
CA GLU A 23 -21.49 8.51 3.95
C GLU A 23 -21.29 9.99 3.54
N VAL A 24 -20.59 10.78 4.37
CA VAL A 24 -20.28 12.18 4.08
C VAL A 24 -19.31 12.34 2.91
N VAL A 25 -18.27 11.52 2.80
CA VAL A 25 -17.35 11.63 1.64
C VAL A 25 -18.04 11.21 0.35
N LYS A 26 -18.91 10.19 0.40
CA LYS A 26 -19.74 9.80 -0.75
C LYS A 26 -20.66 10.93 -1.21
N SER A 27 -21.30 11.64 -0.28
CA SER A 27 -22.16 12.80 -0.64
C SER A 27 -21.36 13.99 -1.20
N ARG A 28 -20.04 14.01 -0.98
CA ARG A 28 -19.10 14.97 -1.57
C ARG A 28 -18.45 14.49 -2.88
N GLY A 29 -18.90 13.35 -3.43
CA GLY A 29 -18.45 12.84 -4.72
C GLY A 29 -17.33 11.80 -4.66
N ALA A 30 -16.89 11.37 -3.48
CA ALA A 30 -15.93 10.27 -3.38
C ALA A 30 -16.59 8.93 -3.74
N GLU A 31 -15.92 8.12 -4.56
CA GLU A 31 -16.30 6.74 -4.79
C GLU A 31 -15.72 5.85 -3.68
N VAL A 32 -16.55 4.95 -3.14
CA VAL A 32 -16.12 3.98 -2.13
C VAL A 32 -16.44 2.59 -2.63
N ARG A 33 -15.38 1.80 -2.85
CA ARG A 33 -15.48 0.43 -3.35
C ARG A 33 -14.94 -0.53 -2.30
N ILE A 34 -15.72 -1.56 -1.98
CA ILE A 34 -15.27 -2.65 -1.11
C ILE A 34 -14.50 -3.64 -2.00
N ALA A 35 -13.18 -3.62 -1.90
CA ALA A 35 -12.29 -4.47 -2.68
C ALA A 35 -10.99 -4.74 -1.90
N SER A 36 -10.21 -5.74 -2.34
CA SER A 36 -8.90 -6.06 -1.78
C SER A 36 -7.81 -5.62 -2.77
N ALA A 37 -6.96 -4.70 -2.34
CA ALA A 37 -5.77 -4.30 -3.09
C ALA A 37 -4.66 -5.34 -2.90
N GLN A 38 -4.03 -5.79 -3.99
CA GLN A 38 -3.00 -6.83 -3.99
C GLN A 38 -1.68 -6.41 -4.63
N GLY A 39 -1.65 -5.27 -5.31
CA GLY A 39 -0.42 -4.79 -5.93
C GLY A 39 -0.54 -3.38 -6.45
N LEU A 40 0.61 -2.81 -6.78
CA LEU A 40 0.75 -1.51 -7.41
C LEU A 40 1.26 -1.70 -8.84
N GLU A 41 0.73 -0.91 -9.76
CA GLU A 41 1.24 -0.81 -11.13
C GLU A 41 2.14 0.41 -11.28
N PHE A 42 3.18 0.30 -12.09
CA PHE A 42 4.13 1.38 -12.35
C PHE A 42 4.36 1.55 -13.84
N ASP A 43 4.42 2.80 -14.27
CA ASP A 43 5.10 3.21 -15.50
C ASP A 43 6.49 3.73 -15.13
N LYS A 44 7.53 2.95 -15.48
CA LYS A 44 8.92 3.17 -15.09
C LYS A 44 9.06 3.28 -13.55
N TYR A 45 9.15 4.51 -13.04
CA TYR A 45 9.35 4.83 -11.63
C TYR A 45 8.13 5.54 -11.01
N LYS A 46 7.08 5.80 -11.79
CA LYS A 46 5.86 6.46 -11.32
C LYS A 46 4.76 5.42 -11.18
N VAL A 47 4.00 5.51 -10.10
CA VAL A 47 2.80 4.68 -9.93
C VAL A 47 1.75 5.05 -10.97
N SER A 48 1.06 4.05 -11.49
CA SER A 48 0.03 4.20 -12.53
C SER A 48 -1.29 3.51 -12.18
N GLY A 49 -1.33 2.70 -11.11
CA GLY A 49 -2.58 2.08 -10.68
C GLY A 49 -2.45 1.16 -9.46
N VAL A 50 -3.61 0.71 -8.98
CA VAL A 50 -3.76 -0.34 -7.96
C VAL A 50 -4.36 -1.57 -8.61
N ARG A 51 -3.71 -2.72 -8.47
CA ARG A 51 -4.25 -4.02 -8.86
C ARG A 51 -5.06 -4.63 -7.72
N LEU A 52 -6.28 -5.02 -8.01
CA LEU A 52 -7.19 -5.69 -7.08
C LEU A 52 -7.02 -7.21 -7.12
N SER A 53 -7.58 -7.90 -6.13
CA SER A 53 -7.62 -9.38 -6.07
C SER A 53 -8.36 -10.03 -7.25
N THR A 54 -9.21 -9.26 -7.94
CA THR A 54 -9.94 -9.68 -9.13
C THR A 54 -9.10 -9.59 -10.41
N ASN A 55 -7.83 -9.17 -10.31
CA ASN A 55 -6.96 -8.77 -11.43
C ASN A 55 -7.42 -7.52 -12.20
N GLU A 56 -8.47 -6.83 -11.74
CA GLU A 56 -8.81 -5.50 -12.20
C GLU A 56 -7.77 -4.48 -11.73
N THR A 57 -7.43 -3.51 -12.58
CA THR A 57 -6.56 -2.39 -12.23
C THR A 57 -7.35 -1.10 -12.20
N ILE A 58 -7.29 -0.38 -11.08
CA ILE A 58 -7.80 0.99 -10.96
C ILE A 58 -6.65 1.94 -11.33
N PRO A 59 -6.73 2.69 -12.44
CA PRO A 59 -5.69 3.64 -12.84
C PRO A 59 -5.66 4.85 -11.90
N THR A 60 -4.47 5.25 -11.46
CA THR A 60 -4.26 6.45 -10.63
C THR A 60 -2.80 6.88 -10.62
N ASP A 61 -2.57 8.19 -10.50
CA ASP A 61 -1.24 8.78 -10.38
C ASP A 61 -0.75 8.89 -8.94
N ILE A 62 -1.65 8.79 -7.96
CA ILE A 62 -1.37 8.96 -6.53
C ILE A 62 -2.09 7.89 -5.74
N ILE A 63 -1.38 7.30 -4.77
CA ILE A 63 -1.90 6.24 -3.90
C ILE A 63 -1.57 6.59 -2.46
N ILE A 64 -2.58 6.53 -1.59
CA ILE A 64 -2.42 6.61 -0.15
C ILE A 64 -2.67 5.21 0.42
N ILE A 65 -1.65 4.63 1.05
CA ILE A 65 -1.75 3.31 1.68
C ILE A 65 -2.12 3.51 3.14
N ALA A 66 -3.34 3.11 3.49
CA ALA A 66 -3.89 3.17 4.85
C ALA A 66 -4.55 1.84 5.23
N MET A 67 -3.92 0.72 4.88
CA MET A 67 -4.48 -0.64 5.03
C MET A 67 -4.22 -1.25 6.41
N GLY A 68 -3.74 -0.48 7.39
CA GLY A 68 -3.38 -1.01 8.71
C GLY A 68 -2.22 -2.01 8.65
N PRO A 69 -2.25 -3.13 9.40
CA PRO A 69 -1.19 -4.15 9.40
C PRO A 69 -0.87 -4.73 8.02
N TRP A 70 -1.82 -4.66 7.07
CA TRP A 70 -1.67 -5.18 5.70
C TRP A 70 -1.01 -4.20 4.73
N SER A 71 -0.57 -3.02 5.19
CA SER A 71 0.03 -1.99 4.31
C SER A 71 1.28 -2.46 3.56
N GLY A 72 2.00 -3.47 4.08
CA GLY A 72 3.16 -4.07 3.40
C GLY A 72 2.79 -5.00 2.24
N GLU A 73 1.57 -5.56 2.21
CA GLU A 73 1.23 -6.65 1.29
C GLU A 73 1.22 -6.23 -0.18
N VAL A 74 0.84 -4.97 -0.46
CA VAL A 74 0.82 -4.42 -1.84
C VAL A 74 2.21 -4.32 -2.47
N PHE A 75 3.29 -4.46 -1.68
CA PHE A 75 4.66 -4.41 -2.16
C PHE A 75 5.29 -5.79 -2.44
N HIS A 76 4.63 -6.90 -2.09
CA HIS A 76 5.20 -8.25 -2.26
C HIS A 76 5.60 -8.59 -3.71
N GLY A 77 4.90 -8.02 -4.71
CA GLY A 77 5.24 -8.19 -6.12
C GLY A 77 6.44 -7.37 -6.61
N LEU A 78 6.79 -6.29 -5.89
CA LEU A 78 7.90 -5.40 -6.27
C LEU A 78 9.26 -5.95 -5.83
N GLN A 79 9.30 -6.66 -4.70
CA GLN A 79 10.53 -7.26 -4.19
C GLN A 79 11.11 -8.32 -5.15
N LYS A 80 10.27 -8.99 -5.94
CA LYS A 80 10.70 -10.03 -6.88
C LYS A 80 11.40 -9.49 -8.14
N LYS A 81 11.26 -8.20 -8.49
CA LYS A 81 11.91 -7.62 -9.68
C LYS A 81 13.39 -7.27 -9.47
N LYS A 82 13.87 -7.15 -8.21
CA LYS A 82 15.27 -6.79 -7.93
C LYS A 82 16.28 -7.95 -8.09
N CYS A 83 15.83 -9.21 -8.10
CA CYS A 83 16.74 -10.37 -8.22
C CYS A 83 17.02 -10.83 -9.65
N ASN A 84 16.44 -10.17 -10.67
CA ASN A 84 16.51 -10.66 -12.05
C ASN A 84 17.26 -9.71 -13.00
N GLU A 85 18.11 -8.85 -12.44
CA GLU A 85 18.96 -7.94 -13.24
C GLU A 85 20.30 -7.69 -12.53
N SER A 86 20.99 -8.75 -12.12
CA SER A 86 22.46 -8.73 -12.06
C SER A 86 22.98 -9.49 -13.28
N SER A 87 23.18 -8.78 -14.38
CA SER A 87 24.02 -9.26 -15.45
C SER A 87 25.45 -9.39 -14.90
N LEU A 88 25.78 -10.59 -14.42
CA LEU A 88 27.15 -10.98 -14.08
C LEU A 88 28.00 -10.87 -15.36
N PRO A 89 29.15 -10.16 -15.34
CA PRO A 89 30.07 -10.18 -16.47
C PRO A 89 30.65 -11.58 -16.67
N ALA A 90 30.93 -11.91 -17.94
CA ALA A 90 31.24 -13.24 -18.44
C ALA A 90 32.62 -13.81 -18.04
N THR A 91 33.33 -13.24 -17.05
CA THR A 91 34.66 -13.72 -16.64
C THR A 91 34.90 -13.61 -15.12
N ALA A 92 35.61 -14.60 -14.59
CA ALA A 92 35.69 -14.95 -13.16
C ALA A 92 36.66 -14.11 -12.31
N ASN A 93 37.12 -12.93 -12.77
CA ASN A 93 38.24 -12.21 -12.13
C ASN A 93 37.91 -10.87 -11.46
N ASP A 94 36.66 -10.45 -11.39
CA ASP A 94 36.30 -9.23 -10.68
C ASP A 94 35.66 -9.58 -9.32
N TYR A 95 36.30 -9.13 -8.24
CA TYR A 95 35.80 -9.29 -6.87
C TYR A 95 34.49 -8.52 -6.66
N ILE A 96 33.43 -9.20 -6.23
CA ILE A 96 32.15 -8.59 -5.84
C ILE A 96 32.08 -8.54 -4.30
N PRO A 97 32.03 -7.37 -3.65
CA PRO A 97 31.71 -7.30 -2.23
C PRO A 97 30.28 -7.79 -2.00
N ASN A 98 30.12 -8.64 -0.98
CA ASN A 98 28.87 -9.33 -0.65
C ASN A 98 27.70 -8.33 -0.56
N PRO A 99 26.60 -8.52 -1.30
CA PRO A 99 25.43 -7.66 -1.14
C PRO A 99 24.82 -7.96 0.22
N HIS A 100 25.07 -7.08 1.18
CA HIS A 100 24.27 -7.02 2.38
C HIS A 100 22.91 -6.44 1.98
N CYS A 101 21.92 -7.34 1.84
CA CYS A 101 20.54 -6.95 1.99
C CYS A 101 20.34 -6.61 3.47
N ASP A 102 20.11 -5.34 3.78
CA ASP A 102 19.48 -4.95 5.04
C ASP A 102 17.99 -5.37 5.03
#